data_AF-A0A8T4P3J5-F1
#
_entry.id   AF-A0A8T4P3J5-F1
#
_cell.length_a   1.000
_cell.length_b   1.000
_cell.length_c   1.000
_cell.angle_alpha   90.00
_cell.angle_beta   90.00
_cell.angle_gamma   90.00
#
_symmetry.space_group_name_H-M   'P 1'
#
loop_
_entity.id
_entity.type
_entity.pdbx_description
1 polymer ?
#
loop_
_entity_poly.entity_id
_entity_poly.type
_entity_poly.pdbx_seq_one_letter_code
_entity_poly.pdbx_strand_id
1 'polypeptide(L)' 'MEIQLSKDTKNKLNEVSSILGIRDRDVVNRALLFYLDTISKQLELKREMASWDYLSDEALAKFDKLI' A
#
# COMPACT_ATOMS: atom_id res chain seq x y z
N MET A 1 -4.58 7.24 -20.10
CA MET A 1 -5.22 7.63 -18.82
C MET A 1 -4.60 8.94 -18.39
N GLU A 2 -5.39 10.00 -18.29
CA GLU A 2 -4.91 11.33 -17.91
C GLU A 2 -5.28 11.57 -16.45
N ILE A 3 -4.29 11.76 -15.58
CA ILE A 3 -4.50 11.96 -14.15
C ILE A 3 -4.55 13.45 -13.89
N GLN A 4 -5.69 13.96 -13.41
CA GLN A 4 -5.80 15.35 -13.00
C GLN A 4 -5.20 15.53 -11.60
N LEU A 5 -4.09 16.25 -11.54
CA LEU A 5 -3.45 16.65 -10.29
C LEU A 5 -4.00 17.99 -9.81
N SER A 6 -4.20 18.11 -8.50
CA SER A 6 -4.51 19.40 -7.87
C SER A 6 -3.39 20.40 -8.12
N LYS A 7 -3.70 21.70 -7.99
CA LYS A 7 -2.71 22.78 -8.14
C LYS A 7 -1.56 22.60 -7.16
N ASP A 8 -1.86 22.25 -5.91
CA ASP A 8 -0.84 22.08 -4.86
C ASP A 8 0.06 20.88 -5.15
N THR A 9 -0.51 19.77 -5.62
CA THR A 9 0.27 18.59 -6.02
C THR A 9 1.17 18.90 -7.22
N LYS A 10 0.70 19.68 -8.21
CA LYS A 10 1.55 20.14 -9.32
C LYS A 10 2.69 21.04 -8.85
N ASN A 11 2.42 21.99 -7.97
CA ASN A 11 3.46 22.85 -7.41
C ASN A 11 4.53 22.04 -6.67
N LYS A 12 4.10 21.06 -5.86
CA LYS A 12 4.99 20.15 -5.14
C LYS A 12 5.80 19.27 -6.09
N LEU A 13 5.16 18.78 -7.15
CA LEU A 13 5.81 17.98 -8.18
C LEU A 13 6.92 18.78 -8.87
N ASN A 14 6.63 20.01 -9.28
CA ASN A 14 7.60 20.92 -9.89
C ASN A 14 8.77 21.24 -8.95
N GLU A 15 8.49 21.49 -7.67
CA GLU A 15 9.50 21.72 -6.64
C GLU A 15 10.47 20.53 -6.54
N VAL A 16 9.93 19.32 -6.37
CA VAL A 16 10.73 18.09 -6.23
C VAL A 16 11.49 17.76 -7.51
N SER A 17 10.83 17.91 -8.66
CA SER A 17 11.41 17.71 -9.99
C SER A 17 12.63 18.62 -10.21
N SER A 18 12.49 19.91 -9.86
CA SER A 18 13.56 20.90 -9.93
C SER A 18 14.74 20.56 -8.99
N ILE A 19 14.45 20.23 -7.73
CA ILE A 19 15.49 19.88 -6.73
C ILE A 19 16.29 18.65 -7.15
N LEU A 20 15.61 17.64 -7.71
CA LEU A 20 16.22 16.38 -8.09
C LEU A 20 16.82 16.38 -9.50
N GLY A 21 16.52 17.40 -10.32
CA GLY A 21 16.99 17.48 -11.71
C GLY A 21 16.46 16.35 -12.61
N ILE A 22 15.25 15.84 -12.32
CA ILE A 22 14.60 14.77 -13.10
C ILE A 22 13.24 15.22 -13.60
N ARG A 23 12.65 14.52 -14.56
CA ARG A 23 11.33 14.91 -15.11
C ARG A 23 10.21 14.60 -14.12
N ASP A 24 9.16 15.40 -14.15
CA ASP A 24 7.93 15.19 -13.36
C ASP A 24 7.38 13.77 -13.45
N ARG A 25 7.38 13.20 -14.66
CA ARG A 25 6.95 11.81 -14.90
C ARG A 25 7.76 10.81 -14.08
N ASP A 26 9.07 11.03 -13.97
CA ASP A 26 9.97 10.14 -13.25
C ASP A 26 9.76 10.26 -11.73
N VAL A 27 9.45 11.47 -11.23
CA VAL A 27 9.04 11.69 -9.83
C VAL A 27 7.73 10.97 -9.53
N VAL A 28 6.71 11.11 -10.39
CA VAL A 28 5.41 10.45 -10.23
C VAL A 28 5.57 8.93 -10.22
N ASN A 29 6.34 8.37 -11.16
CA ASN A 29 6.58 6.93 -11.21
C ASN A 29 7.24 6.41 -9.93
N ARG A 30 8.23 7.13 -9.40
CA ARG A 30 8.89 6.76 -8.12
C ARG A 30 7.92 6.81 -6.95
N ALA A 31 7.12 7.87 -6.86
CA ALA A 31 6.11 8.01 -5.81
C ALA A 31 5.08 6.87 -5.86
N LEU A 32 4.63 6.51 -7.06
CA LEU A 32 3.70 5.39 -7.27
C LEU A 32 4.30 4.05 -6.83
N LEU A 33 5.55 3.76 -7.21
CA LEU A 33 6.23 2.52 -6.79
C LEU A 33 6.29 2.41 -5.26
N PHE A 34 6.65 3.50 -4.57
CA PHE A 34 6.73 3.52 -3.12
C PHE A 34 5.36 3.33 -2.44
N TYR A 35 4.32 3.96 -3.00
CA TYR A 35 2.97 3.83 -2.46
C TYR A 35 2.38 2.43 -2.74
N LEU A 36 2.65 1.86 -3.91
CA LEU A 36 2.23 0.49 -4.25
C LEU A 36 2.88 -0.55 -3.33
N ASP A 37 4.16 -0.40 -3.00
CA ASP A 37 4.82 -1.26 -2.00
C ASP A 37 4.12 -1.19 -0.63
N THR A 38 3.78 0.03 -0.21
CA THR A 38 3.02 0.24 1.05
C THR A 38 1.66 -0.44 1.01
N ILE A 39 0.92 -0.31 -0.09
CA ILE A 39 -0.38 -1.00 -0.28
C ILE A 39 -0.19 -2.52 -0.26
N SER A 40 0.86 -3.04 -0.90
CA SER A 40 1.13 -4.48 -0.94
C SER A 40 1.32 -5.05 0.46
N LYS A 41 2.11 -4.38 1.30
CA LYS A 41 2.34 -4.77 2.70
C LYS A 41 1.06 -4.76 3.53
N GLN A 42 0.19 -3.77 3.31
CA GLN A 42 -1.12 -3.73 3.98
C GLN A 42 -2.01 -4.90 3.56
N LEU A 43 -1.96 -5.27 2.27
CA LEU A 43 -2.72 -6.40 1.75
C LEU A 43 -2.21 -7.74 2.30
N GLU A 44 -0.89 -7.90 2.41
CA GLU A 44 -0.24 -9.06 3.05
C GLU A 44 -0.67 -9.18 4.51
N LEU A 45 -0.56 -8.10 5.28
CA LEU A 45 -1.00 -8.08 6.68
C LEU A 45 -2.47 -8.49 6.82
N LYS A 46 -3.35 -7.97 5.95
CA LYS A 46 -4.77 -8.33 5.96
C LYS A 46 -4.99 -9.82 5.70
N ARG A 47 -4.20 -10.44 4.83
CA ARG A 47 -4.27 -11.88 4.55
C ARG A 47 -3.76 -12.71 5.72
N GLU A 48 -2.68 -12.26 6.37
CA GLU A 48 -2.14 -12.91 7.57
C GLU A 48 -3.16 -12.90 8.71
N MET A 49 -3.79 -11.75 8.98
CA MET A 49 -4.84 -11.65 10.00
C MET A 49 -6.00 -12.60 9.72
N ALA A 50 -6.51 -12.64 8.48
CA ALA A 50 -7.57 -13.56 8.10
C ALA A 50 -7.17 -15.05 8.27
N SER A 51 -5.89 -15.36 8.06
CA SER A 51 -5.36 -16.71 8.27
C SER A 51 -5.29 -17.07 9.75
N TRP A 52 -4.92 -16.10 10.60
CA TRP A 52 -4.92 -16.29 12.06
C TRP A 52 -6.33 -16.49 12.62
N ASP A 53 -7.30 -15.72 12.14
CA ASP A 53 -8.71 -15.88 12.53
C ASP A 53 -9.20 -17.29 12.19
N TYR A 54 -8.93 -17.76 10.96
CA TYR A 54 -9.31 -19.12 10.53
C TYR A 54 -8.68 -20.21 11.40
N LEU A 55 -7.36 -20.11 11.67
CA LEU A 55 -6.66 -21.09 12.50
C LEU A 55 -7.14 -21.07 13.96
N SER A 56 -7.49 -19.88 14.47
CA SER A 56 -8.06 -19.72 15.81
C SER A 56 -9.41 -20.41 15.91
N ASP A 57 -10.30 -20.20 14.94
CA ASP A 57 -11.60 -20.86 14.87
C ASP A 57 -11.46 -22.39 14.78
N GLU A 58 -10.52 -22.87 13.96
CA GLU A 58 -10.22 -24.30 13.84
C GLU A 58 -9.73 -24.90 15.17
N ALA A 59 -8.81 -24.21 15.86
CA ALA A 59 -8.27 -24.64 17.14
C ALA A 59 -9.36 -24.70 18.22
N LEU A 60 -10.24 -23.70 18.28
CA LEU A 60 -11.37 -23.66 19.21
C LEU A 60 -12.34 -24.82 18.93
N ALA A 61 -12.72 -25.03 17.67
CA ALA A 61 -13.62 -26.12 17.28
C ALA A 61 -13.05 -27.51 17.60
N LYS A 62 -11.72 -27.68 17.60
CA LYS A 62 -11.05 -28.92 18.04
C LYS A 62 -11.07 -29.06 19.56
N PHE A 63 -10.84 -27.99 20.30
CA PHE A 63 -10.87 -27.99 21.76
C PHE A 63 -12.26 -28.36 22.30
N ASP A 64 -13.32 -27.79 21.73
CA ASP A 64 -14.70 -28.07 22.15
C ASP A 64 -15.11 -29.53 21.94
N LYS A 65 -14.44 -30.27 21.04
CA LYS A 65 -14.67 -31.71 20.83
C LYS A 65 -13.96 -32.60 21.85
N LEU A 66 -13.07 -32.04 22.67
CA LEU A 66 -12.32 -32.76 23.70
C LEU A 66 -12.97 -32.67 25.09
N ILE A 67 -14.00 -31.83 25.23
CA ILE A 67 -14.82 -31.66 26.45
C ILE A 67 -16.15 -32.40 26.25
#